data_AF-A0A7H1MA16-F1
#
_entry.id   AF-A0A7H1MA16-F1
#
_cell.length_a   1.000
_cell.length_b   1.000
_cell.length_c   1.000
_cell.angle_alpha   90.00
_cell.angle_beta   90.00
_cell.angle_gamma   90.00
#
_symmetry.space_group_name_H-M   'P 1'
#
loop_
_entity.id
_entity.type
_entity.pdbx_description
1 polymer ?
#
loop_
_entity_poly.entity_id
_entity_poly.type
_entity_poly.pdbx_seq_one_letter_code
_entity_poly.pdbx_strand_id
1 'polypeptide(L)'
;MLLPNGQHPTMRELSPTRTVVFLSRSMPETVLIHLLKQGAGRKDVVFAFRGWGDGPVTDMFKYSKTLLGKLPAQARKKPPQIIVMPAAFREYRIHYVPAVLHRDNDNKWYLLQGAQSLDAAVGTIRARRFNERVSRQYRVSEPDQAVVMEQKMKRQDIRPHIQAAQQSARKLLEGTVTLPVNTEYRRYNYAPFVASTSDIVNPRDGKVLYPKGTRFNVLALDPQGKRAMAVIDGRSRWQVEFARHLVAKKPDTLVLYTKLGYLADAGIPASPLDAAMKVRLKVTGVPTYYRQNGMVFNVVAVREGKR
;
A
#
# COMPACT_ATOMS: atom_id res chain seq x y z
N MET A 1 7.59 8.92 -31.85
CA MET A 1 7.12 10.10 -31.07
C MET A 1 7.80 10.06 -29.72
N LEU A 2 8.65 11.05 -29.40
CA LEU A 2 9.22 11.19 -28.05
C LEU A 2 8.14 11.77 -27.13
N LEU A 3 7.84 11.09 -26.03
CA LEU A 3 6.90 11.58 -25.03
C LEU A 3 7.63 12.50 -24.02
N PRO A 4 7.05 13.62 -23.60
CA PRO A 4 7.69 14.55 -22.66
C PRO A 4 7.88 13.95 -21.27
N ASN A 5 8.96 14.37 -20.59
CA ASN A 5 9.26 14.01 -19.21
C ASN A 5 8.29 14.70 -18.24
N GLY A 6 7.32 13.94 -17.74
CA GLY A 6 6.46 14.31 -16.62
C GLY A 6 6.07 13.04 -15.87
N GLN A 7 6.31 13.02 -14.56
CA GLN A 7 6.04 11.85 -13.70
C GLN A 7 4.58 11.39 -13.84
N HIS A 8 4.39 10.14 -14.30
CA HIS A 8 3.07 9.57 -14.54
C HIS A 8 2.53 8.84 -13.28
N PRO A 9 1.32 9.14 -12.78
CA PRO A 9 0.72 8.41 -11.65
C PRO A 9 0.46 6.92 -11.97
N THR A 10 0.29 6.55 -13.24
CA THR A 10 0.18 5.16 -13.72
C THR A 10 1.49 4.37 -13.72
N MET A 11 2.66 4.99 -13.48
CA MET A 11 3.96 4.31 -13.50
C MET A 11 4.44 3.77 -12.14
N ARG A 12 3.86 4.19 -11.01
CA ARG A 12 4.24 3.63 -9.70
C ARG A 12 3.98 2.12 -9.61
N GLU A 13 2.83 1.68 -10.14
CA GLU A 13 2.44 0.27 -10.22
C GLU A 13 3.30 -0.53 -11.22
N LEU A 14 3.97 0.16 -12.15
CA LEU A 14 4.84 -0.41 -13.19
C LEU A 14 6.32 -0.18 -12.91
N SER A 15 6.70 0.21 -11.69
CA SER A 15 8.09 0.51 -11.33
C SER A 15 9.12 -0.61 -11.61
N PRO A 16 8.81 -1.92 -11.47
CA PRO A 16 9.71 -2.99 -11.92
C PRO A 16 9.58 -3.31 -13.42
N THR A 17 8.57 -2.77 -14.10
CA THR A 17 8.21 -3.11 -15.47
C THR A 17 9.07 -2.36 -16.48
N ARG A 18 9.64 -3.11 -17.42
CA ARG A 18 10.37 -2.57 -18.56
C ARG A 18 9.56 -2.61 -19.85
N THR A 19 8.57 -3.50 -19.94
CA THR A 19 7.75 -3.70 -21.14
C THR A 19 6.28 -3.84 -20.78
N VAL A 20 5.43 -3.04 -21.41
CA VAL A 20 3.97 -3.14 -21.34
C VAL A 20 3.46 -3.57 -22.70
N VAL A 21 2.66 -4.64 -22.72
CA VAL A 21 2.07 -5.20 -23.94
C VAL A 21 0.57 -4.99 -23.88
N PHE A 22 0.05 -4.10 -24.71
CA PHE A 22 -1.38 -3.82 -24.81
C PHE A 22 -2.06 -4.90 -25.64
N LEU A 23 -3.06 -5.56 -25.06
CA LEU A 23 -3.85 -6.64 -25.66
C LEU A 23 -5.35 -6.31 -25.64
N SER A 24 -6.12 -7.05 -26.42
CA SER A 24 -7.59 -6.98 -26.43
C SER A 24 -8.19 -8.36 -26.66
N ARG A 25 -9.37 -8.59 -26.12
CA ARG A 25 -10.25 -9.73 -26.35
C ARG A 25 -10.67 -9.88 -27.81
N SER A 26 -10.54 -8.83 -28.63
CA SER A 26 -10.75 -8.91 -30.09
C SER A 26 -9.63 -9.65 -30.82
N MET A 27 -8.49 -9.87 -30.17
CA MET A 27 -7.40 -10.65 -30.75
C MET A 27 -7.74 -12.13 -30.77
N PRO A 28 -7.37 -12.89 -31.82
CA PRO A 28 -7.51 -14.33 -31.84
C PRO A 28 -6.80 -14.97 -30.66
N GLU A 29 -7.44 -15.95 -30.04
CA GLU A 29 -6.92 -16.60 -28.83
C GLU A 29 -5.52 -17.19 -29.04
N THR A 30 -5.25 -17.76 -30.21
CA THR A 30 -3.93 -18.29 -30.58
C THR A 30 -2.82 -17.23 -30.49
N VAL A 31 -3.12 -15.99 -30.92
CA VAL A 31 -2.19 -14.85 -30.85
C VAL A 31 -2.00 -14.40 -29.40
N LEU A 32 -3.08 -14.35 -28.62
CA LEU A 32 -3.02 -14.01 -27.19
C LEU A 32 -2.16 -15.01 -26.42
N ILE A 33 -2.41 -16.31 -26.60
CA ILE A 33 -1.63 -17.40 -25.98
C ILE A 33 -0.16 -17.31 -26.38
N HIS A 34 0.12 -17.06 -27.67
CA HIS A 34 1.48 -16.92 -28.18
C HIS A 34 2.25 -15.79 -27.50
N LEU A 35 1.64 -14.61 -27.35
CA LEU A 35 2.27 -13.47 -26.68
C LEU A 35 2.40 -13.68 -25.17
N LEU A 36 1.34 -14.19 -24.52
CA LEU A 36 1.34 -14.46 -23.07
C LEU A 36 2.41 -15.49 -22.69
N LYS A 37 2.63 -16.52 -23.51
CA LYS A 37 3.69 -17.51 -23.32
C LYS A 37 5.07 -16.85 -23.21
N GLN A 38 5.35 -15.80 -24.00
CA GLN A 38 6.65 -15.13 -24.01
C GLN A 38 6.90 -14.24 -22.79
N GLY A 39 5.86 -13.85 -22.06
CA GLY A 39 6.00 -13.14 -20.79
C GLY A 39 6.02 -14.04 -19.56
N ALA A 40 5.86 -15.36 -19.72
CA ALA A 40 5.91 -16.28 -18.59
C ALA A 40 7.29 -16.24 -17.91
N GLY A 41 7.30 -16.09 -16.58
CA GLY A 41 8.54 -15.94 -15.79
C GLY A 41 9.22 -14.58 -15.87
N ARG A 42 8.74 -13.66 -16.71
CA ARG A 42 9.32 -12.31 -16.89
C ARG A 42 8.63 -11.31 -15.96
N LYS A 43 9.33 -10.86 -14.93
CA LYS A 43 8.81 -9.84 -13.98
C LYS A 43 8.84 -8.42 -14.56
N ASP A 44 9.63 -8.21 -15.61
CA ASP A 44 9.79 -6.95 -16.33
C ASP A 44 8.73 -6.73 -17.42
N VAL A 45 7.83 -7.70 -17.64
CA VAL A 45 6.79 -7.66 -18.68
C VAL A 45 5.40 -7.75 -18.06
N VAL A 46 4.51 -6.87 -18.48
CA VAL A 46 3.08 -6.92 -18.12
C VAL A 46 2.20 -6.86 -19.38
N PHE A 47 1.06 -7.53 -19.33
CA PHE A 47 0.05 -7.51 -20.38
C PHE A 47 -1.18 -6.74 -19.92
N ALA A 48 -1.45 -5.63 -20.59
CA ALA A 48 -2.51 -4.70 -20.22
C ALA A 48 -3.74 -4.88 -21.12
N PHE A 49 -4.90 -5.04 -20.50
CA PHE A 49 -6.21 -4.95 -21.16
C PHE A 49 -6.87 -3.62 -20.79
N ARG A 50 -7.74 -3.12 -21.68
CA ARG A 50 -8.44 -1.85 -21.44
C ARG A 50 -9.56 -1.96 -20.40
N GLY A 51 -10.20 -3.12 -20.33
CA GLY A 51 -11.35 -3.34 -19.46
C GLY A 51 -11.82 -4.79 -19.49
N TRP A 52 -12.94 -5.05 -18.84
CA TRP A 52 -13.53 -6.39 -18.77
C TRP A 52 -14.90 -6.49 -19.45
N GLY A 53 -15.34 -5.43 -20.11
CA GLY A 53 -16.64 -5.34 -20.76
C GLY A 53 -17.73 -4.84 -19.82
N ASP A 54 -18.98 -5.02 -20.23
CA ASP A 54 -20.13 -4.47 -19.49
C ASP A 54 -20.48 -5.26 -18.21
N GLY A 55 -19.96 -6.48 -18.11
CA GLY A 55 -20.13 -7.40 -16.99
C GLY A 55 -19.37 -7.02 -15.71
N PRO A 56 -19.49 -7.83 -14.64
CA PRO A 56 -18.73 -7.66 -13.40
C PRO A 56 -17.23 -7.96 -13.59
N VAL A 57 -16.39 -7.43 -12.70
CA VAL A 57 -14.94 -7.68 -12.69
C VAL A 57 -14.58 -9.18 -12.60
N THR A 58 -15.49 -10.00 -12.06
CA THR A 58 -15.38 -11.46 -12.00
C THR A 58 -15.26 -12.10 -13.38
N ASP A 59 -15.77 -11.46 -14.44
CA ASP A 59 -15.61 -11.94 -15.81
C ASP A 59 -14.17 -11.79 -16.30
N MET A 60 -13.46 -10.74 -15.87
CA MET A 60 -12.03 -10.60 -16.14
C MET A 60 -11.22 -11.72 -15.49
N PHE A 61 -11.54 -12.03 -14.23
CA PHE A 61 -10.86 -13.10 -13.49
C PHE A 61 -11.10 -14.47 -14.13
N LYS A 62 -12.33 -14.74 -14.57
CA LYS A 62 -12.66 -15.98 -15.32
C LYS A 62 -11.91 -16.03 -16.65
N TYR A 63 -11.91 -14.93 -17.39
CA TYR A 63 -11.24 -14.84 -18.69
C TYR A 63 -9.73 -15.03 -18.56
N SER A 64 -9.08 -14.32 -17.62
CA SER A 64 -7.65 -14.46 -17.38
C SER A 64 -7.27 -15.86 -16.90
N LYS A 65 -8.05 -16.45 -15.99
CA LYS A 65 -7.85 -17.84 -15.55
C LYS A 65 -7.96 -18.83 -16.71
N THR A 66 -8.91 -18.62 -17.61
CA THR A 66 -9.10 -19.46 -18.82
C THR A 66 -7.90 -19.33 -19.76
N LEU A 67 -7.45 -18.11 -20.07
CA LEU A 67 -6.26 -17.88 -20.90
C LEU A 67 -5.01 -18.51 -20.29
N LEU A 68 -4.78 -18.31 -18.99
CA LEU A 68 -3.63 -18.86 -18.28
C LEU A 68 -3.69 -20.39 -18.20
N GLY A 69 -4.88 -20.98 -18.08
CA GLY A 69 -5.10 -22.43 -18.09
C GLY A 69 -4.70 -23.10 -19.41
N LYS A 70 -4.79 -22.36 -20.53
CA LYS A 70 -4.40 -22.81 -21.88
C LYS A 70 -2.90 -22.68 -22.17
N LEU A 71 -2.12 -22.11 -21.25
CA LEU A 71 -0.67 -22.01 -21.40
C LEU A 71 0.03 -23.38 -21.21
N PRO A 72 1.20 -23.59 -21.84
CA PRO A 72 2.04 -24.76 -21.58
C PRO A 72 2.37 -24.91 -20.08
N ALA A 73 2.59 -26.14 -19.61
CA ALA A 73 2.82 -26.43 -18.19
C ALA A 73 3.94 -25.59 -17.56
N GLN A 74 5.04 -25.37 -18.29
CA GLN A 74 6.15 -24.53 -17.83
C GLN A 74 5.73 -23.06 -17.62
N ALA A 75 4.92 -22.51 -18.54
CA ALA A 75 4.41 -21.15 -18.44
C ALA A 75 3.36 -21.02 -17.32
N ARG A 76 2.58 -22.08 -17.04
CA ARG A 76 1.63 -22.10 -15.91
C ARG A 76 2.31 -22.06 -14.54
N LYS A 77 3.52 -22.62 -14.39
CA LYS A 77 4.30 -22.55 -13.14
C LYS A 77 4.75 -21.13 -12.79
N LYS A 78 4.97 -20.29 -13.80
CA LYS A 78 5.38 -18.89 -13.66
C LYS A 78 4.56 -18.02 -14.63
N PRO A 79 3.28 -17.77 -14.35
CA PRO A 79 2.38 -17.13 -15.30
C PRO A 79 2.82 -15.69 -15.61
N PRO A 80 2.52 -15.20 -16.82
CA PRO A 80 2.69 -13.78 -17.15
C PRO A 80 1.79 -12.90 -16.29
N GLN A 81 2.18 -11.64 -16.09
CA GLN A 81 1.39 -10.66 -15.35
C GLN A 81 0.33 -10.04 -16.26
N ILE A 82 -0.94 -10.15 -15.89
CA ILE A 82 -2.07 -9.53 -16.60
C ILE A 82 -2.66 -8.44 -15.72
N ILE A 83 -2.87 -7.25 -16.30
CA ILE A 83 -3.41 -6.07 -15.62
C ILE A 83 -4.50 -5.40 -16.45
N VAL A 84 -5.34 -4.59 -15.79
CA VAL A 84 -6.36 -3.78 -16.46
C VAL A 84 -5.98 -2.31 -16.28
N MET A 85 -5.68 -1.62 -17.39
CA MET A 85 -5.17 -0.25 -17.38
C MET A 85 -5.87 0.64 -18.41
N PRO A 86 -7.16 0.97 -18.22
CA PRO A 86 -7.92 1.82 -19.14
C PRO A 86 -7.25 3.18 -19.42
N ALA A 87 -6.68 3.80 -18.37
CA ALA A 87 -6.01 5.08 -18.47
C ALA A 87 -4.81 5.06 -19.45
N ALA A 88 -4.03 3.97 -19.46
CA ALA A 88 -2.88 3.84 -20.35
C ALA A 88 -3.30 3.72 -21.82
N PHE A 89 -4.40 3.00 -22.12
CA PHE A 89 -4.94 2.94 -23.48
C PHE A 89 -5.35 4.32 -24.00
N ARG A 90 -5.92 5.15 -23.13
CA ARG A 90 -6.34 6.53 -23.46
C ARG A 90 -5.14 7.46 -23.63
N GLU A 91 -4.22 7.45 -22.67
CA GLU A 91 -3.01 8.29 -22.68
C GLU A 91 -2.18 8.06 -23.94
N TYR A 92 -1.88 6.80 -24.25
CA TYR A 92 -1.07 6.43 -25.41
C TYR A 92 -1.89 6.30 -26.70
N ARG A 93 -3.18 6.65 -26.67
CA ARG A 93 -4.11 6.59 -27.82
C ARG A 93 -4.09 5.23 -28.53
N ILE A 94 -4.09 4.16 -27.74
CA ILE A 94 -4.07 2.78 -28.22
C ILE A 94 -5.48 2.38 -28.66
N HIS A 95 -5.74 2.50 -29.96
CA HIS A 95 -6.99 2.05 -30.59
C HIS A 95 -6.87 0.66 -31.21
N TYR A 96 -5.64 0.19 -31.44
CA TYR A 96 -5.32 -1.07 -32.10
C TYR A 96 -4.23 -1.81 -31.34
N VAL A 97 -4.35 -3.13 -31.27
CA VAL A 97 -3.46 -4.05 -30.55
C VAL A 97 -3.02 -5.22 -31.44
N PRO A 98 -1.92 -5.94 -31.15
CA PRO A 98 -1.00 -5.70 -30.05
C PRO A 98 -0.24 -4.38 -30.20
N ALA A 99 0.07 -3.74 -29.09
CA ALA A 99 1.03 -2.62 -29.06
C ALA A 99 2.01 -2.85 -27.92
N VAL A 100 3.27 -2.45 -28.10
CA VAL A 100 4.35 -2.69 -27.15
C VAL A 100 4.98 -1.37 -26.76
N LEU A 101 4.92 -1.06 -25.48
CA LEU A 101 5.61 0.07 -24.87
C LEU A 101 6.82 -0.46 -24.10
N HIS A 102 8.02 -0.07 -24.50
CA HIS A 102 9.27 -0.58 -23.92
C HIS A 102 10.18 0.55 -23.46
N ARG A 103 10.77 0.39 -22.27
CA ARG A 103 11.85 1.25 -21.78
C ARG A 103 13.19 0.72 -22.24
N ASP A 104 13.82 1.46 -23.14
CA ASP A 104 15.11 1.08 -23.72
C ASP A 104 16.28 1.41 -22.75
N ASN A 105 17.51 1.07 -23.11
CA ASN A 105 18.70 1.28 -22.27
C ASN A 105 19.00 2.76 -21.98
N ASP A 106 18.49 3.67 -22.81
CA ASP A 106 18.55 5.13 -22.60
C ASP A 106 17.52 5.64 -21.58
N ASN A 107 16.82 4.72 -20.89
CA ASN A 107 15.69 4.98 -19.99
C ASN A 107 14.49 5.70 -20.63
N LYS A 108 14.45 5.83 -21.95
CA LYS A 108 13.32 6.41 -22.67
C LYS A 108 12.32 5.33 -23.05
N TRP A 109 11.05 5.73 -23.08
CA TRP A 109 9.94 4.88 -23.47
C TRP A 109 9.63 5.03 -24.95
N TYR A 110 9.47 3.89 -25.61
CA TYR A 110 9.13 3.81 -27.03
C TYR A 110 7.90 2.94 -27.21
N LEU A 111 6.97 3.43 -28.01
CA LEU A 111 5.74 2.73 -28.36
C LEU A 111 5.86 2.17 -29.78
N LEU A 112 5.60 0.88 -29.93
CA LEU A 112 5.47 0.20 -31.20
C LEU A 112 4.04 -0.31 -31.37
N GLN A 113 3.45 -0.02 -32.52
CA GLN A 113 2.13 -0.52 -32.89
C GLN A 113 2.28 -1.78 -33.75
N GLY A 114 1.76 -2.91 -33.26
CA GLY A 114 1.98 -4.24 -33.82
C GLY A 114 3.15 -4.97 -33.16
N ALA A 115 3.01 -6.30 -33.06
CA ALA A 115 4.03 -7.21 -32.56
C ALA A 115 3.66 -8.66 -32.93
N GLN A 116 4.56 -9.36 -33.64
CA GLN A 116 4.44 -10.81 -33.84
C GLN A 116 5.00 -11.60 -32.64
N SER A 117 6.06 -11.05 -32.03
CA SER A 117 6.67 -11.53 -30.79
C SER A 117 7.18 -10.35 -29.97
N LEU A 118 7.40 -10.57 -28.67
CA LEU A 118 7.93 -9.56 -27.76
C LEU A 118 9.38 -9.21 -28.11
N ASP A 119 10.20 -10.21 -28.42
CA ASP A 119 11.61 -10.00 -28.73
C ASP A 119 11.79 -9.28 -30.06
N ALA A 120 10.95 -9.58 -31.07
CA ALA A 120 10.94 -8.83 -32.32
C ALA A 120 10.53 -7.36 -32.08
N ALA A 121 9.48 -7.12 -31.30
CA ALA A 121 9.04 -5.77 -30.98
C ALA A 121 10.12 -4.95 -30.25
N VAL A 122 10.79 -5.56 -29.26
CA VAL A 122 11.91 -4.93 -28.55
C VAL A 122 13.09 -4.69 -29.49
N GLY A 123 13.39 -5.64 -30.39
CA GLY A 123 14.41 -5.49 -31.42
C GLY A 123 14.14 -4.31 -32.36
N THR A 124 12.91 -4.19 -32.87
CA THR A 124 12.46 -3.07 -33.72
C THR A 124 12.57 -1.73 -32.99
N ILE A 125 12.18 -1.68 -31.72
CA ILE A 125 12.31 -0.48 -30.87
C ILE A 125 13.77 -0.07 -30.70
N ARG A 126 14.65 -1.02 -30.38
CA ARG A 126 16.10 -0.78 -30.23
C ARG A 126 16.75 -0.31 -31.53
N ALA A 127 16.35 -0.89 -32.66
CA ALA A 127 16.80 -0.51 -33.98
C ALA A 127 16.17 0.79 -34.50
N ARG A 128 15.24 1.41 -33.76
CA ARG A 128 14.50 2.64 -34.12
C ARG A 128 13.73 2.51 -35.45
N ARG A 129 13.28 1.30 -35.80
CA ARG A 129 12.55 1.00 -37.05
C ARG A 129 11.03 1.15 -36.88
N PHE A 130 10.56 2.35 -36.60
CA PHE A 130 9.14 2.60 -36.29
C PHE A 130 8.20 2.67 -37.51
N ASN A 131 8.76 2.77 -38.72
CA ASN A 131 7.98 2.94 -39.95
C ASN A 131 7.60 1.61 -40.62
N GLU A 132 7.98 0.48 -40.04
CA GLU A 132 7.68 -0.84 -40.58
C GLU A 132 6.35 -1.36 -40.02
N ARG A 133 5.49 -1.92 -40.89
CA ARG A 133 4.27 -2.59 -40.45
C ARG A 133 4.63 -3.93 -39.82
N VAL A 134 4.71 -3.95 -38.49
CA VAL A 134 5.28 -5.09 -37.73
C VAL A 134 4.33 -6.29 -37.66
N SER A 135 3.00 -6.10 -37.64
CA SER A 135 2.04 -7.21 -37.59
C SER A 135 0.63 -6.83 -38.03
N ARG A 136 -0.25 -7.84 -38.13
CA ARG A 136 -1.71 -7.63 -38.11
C ARG A 136 -2.12 -7.00 -36.78
N GLN A 137 -3.08 -6.08 -36.84
CA GLN A 137 -3.61 -5.39 -35.68
C GLN A 137 -5.13 -5.56 -35.60
N TYR A 138 -5.64 -5.49 -34.38
CA TYR A 138 -7.03 -5.70 -34.03
C TYR A 138 -7.53 -4.47 -33.27
N ARG A 139 -8.71 -3.97 -33.64
CA ARG A 139 -9.33 -2.84 -32.94
C ARG A 139 -9.67 -3.26 -31.51
N VAL A 140 -9.32 -2.45 -30.53
CA VAL A 140 -9.65 -2.70 -29.12
C VAL A 140 -11.17 -2.75 -28.97
N SER A 141 -11.71 -3.86 -28.45
CA SER A 141 -13.16 -4.06 -28.30
C SER A 141 -13.69 -3.70 -26.93
N GLU A 142 -12.85 -3.67 -25.91
CA GLU A 142 -13.30 -3.38 -24.55
C GLU A 142 -13.65 -1.89 -24.39
N PRO A 143 -14.73 -1.57 -23.64
CA PRO A 143 -14.99 -0.20 -23.23
C PRO A 143 -13.88 0.29 -22.30
N ASP A 144 -13.73 1.62 -22.20
CA ASP A 144 -12.88 2.20 -21.16
C ASP A 144 -13.52 1.91 -19.80
N GLN A 145 -12.91 1.01 -19.04
CA GLN A 145 -13.51 0.56 -17.79
C GLN A 145 -13.59 1.67 -16.74
N ALA A 146 -12.70 2.66 -16.79
CA ALA A 146 -12.79 3.80 -15.89
C ALA A 146 -14.06 4.62 -16.19
N VAL A 147 -14.41 4.78 -17.47
CA VAL A 147 -15.65 5.47 -17.89
C VAL A 147 -16.88 4.65 -17.48
N VAL A 148 -16.86 3.33 -17.69
CA VAL A 148 -17.97 2.45 -17.27
C VAL A 148 -18.20 2.53 -15.76
N MET A 149 -17.12 2.49 -14.97
CA MET A 149 -17.21 2.62 -13.52
C MET A 149 -17.69 4.01 -13.09
N GLU A 150 -17.18 5.08 -13.71
CA GLU A 150 -17.62 6.44 -13.45
C GLU A 150 -19.13 6.61 -13.70
N GLN A 151 -19.64 6.07 -14.81
CA GLN A 151 -21.07 6.09 -15.13
C GLN A 151 -21.91 5.26 -14.15
N LYS A 152 -21.43 4.09 -13.74
CA LYS A 152 -22.08 3.27 -12.70
C LYS A 152 -22.12 4.00 -11.36
N MET A 153 -21.02 4.68 -10.97
CA MET A 153 -20.96 5.48 -9.75
C MET A 153 -21.89 6.69 -9.79
N LYS A 154 -22.02 7.39 -10.93
CA LYS A 154 -22.97 8.50 -11.08
C LYS A 154 -24.43 8.07 -10.92
N ARG A 155 -24.75 6.80 -11.18
CA ARG A 155 -26.11 6.24 -11.06
C ARG A 155 -26.40 5.63 -9.69
N GLN A 156 -25.39 5.45 -8.84
CA GLN A 156 -25.55 4.88 -7.50
C GLN A 156 -25.52 5.99 -6.45
N ASP A 157 -26.44 5.95 -5.47
CA ASP A 157 -26.36 6.83 -4.31
C ASP A 157 -25.20 6.39 -3.41
N ILE A 158 -24.05 7.05 -3.55
CA ILE A 158 -22.84 6.77 -2.77
C ILE A 158 -22.91 7.32 -1.33
N ARG A 159 -23.92 8.14 -1.00
CA ARG A 159 -24.08 8.76 0.33
C ARG A 159 -24.10 7.74 1.48
N PRO A 160 -24.86 6.64 1.43
CA PRO A 160 -24.83 5.61 2.49
C PRO A 160 -23.44 4.96 2.65
N HIS A 161 -22.70 4.75 1.56
CA HIS A 161 -21.35 4.18 1.62
C HIS A 161 -20.34 5.17 2.24
N ILE A 162 -20.45 6.45 1.91
CA ILE A 162 -19.64 7.51 2.51
C ILE A 162 -19.96 7.63 4.01
N GLN A 163 -21.24 7.61 4.39
CA GLN A 163 -21.65 7.64 5.79
C GLN A 163 -21.14 6.43 6.58
N ALA A 164 -21.24 5.22 6.01
CA ALA A 164 -20.71 4.00 6.63
C ALA A 164 -19.18 4.03 6.79
N ALA A 165 -18.46 4.58 5.80
CA ALA A 165 -17.02 4.76 5.87
C ALA A 165 -16.64 5.80 6.94
N GLN A 166 -17.37 6.92 7.03
CA GLN A 166 -17.17 7.93 8.07
C GLN A 166 -17.47 7.39 9.47
N GLN A 167 -18.55 6.62 9.64
CA GLN A 167 -18.87 5.98 10.92
C GLN A 167 -17.81 4.96 11.31
N SER A 168 -17.31 4.16 10.37
CA SER A 168 -16.22 3.21 10.61
C SER A 168 -14.93 3.92 11.00
N ALA A 169 -14.56 5.01 10.31
CA ALA A 169 -13.40 5.82 10.66
C ALA A 169 -13.56 6.47 12.04
N ARG A 170 -14.74 6.99 12.39
CA ARG A 170 -15.05 7.52 13.72
C ARG A 170 -14.89 6.44 14.80
N LYS A 171 -15.44 5.24 14.60
CA LYS A 171 -15.28 4.10 15.53
C LYS A 171 -13.80 3.73 15.76
N LEU A 172 -12.97 3.79 14.72
CA LEU A 172 -11.53 3.55 14.86
C LEU A 172 -10.83 4.65 15.68
N LEU A 173 -11.24 5.90 15.49
CA LEU A 173 -10.68 7.06 16.19
C LEU A 173 -11.24 7.28 17.59
N GLU A 174 -12.38 6.69 17.96
CA GLU A 174 -12.98 6.85 19.28
C GLU A 174 -12.12 6.29 20.42
N GLY A 175 -11.19 5.38 20.12
CA GLY A 175 -10.37 4.66 21.09
C GLY A 175 -11.19 3.56 21.80
N THR A 176 -10.62 2.36 21.89
CA THR A 176 -11.34 1.18 22.42
C THR A 176 -10.78 0.69 23.75
N VAL A 177 -9.55 1.04 24.07
CA VAL A 177 -8.86 0.61 25.29
C VAL A 177 -9.48 1.30 26.50
N THR A 178 -9.75 0.55 27.56
CA THR A 178 -10.12 1.08 28.88
C THR A 178 -8.96 0.88 29.84
N LEU A 179 -8.60 1.94 30.56
CA LEU A 179 -7.60 1.94 31.63
C LEU A 179 -8.16 2.68 32.84
N PRO A 180 -7.84 2.25 34.07
CA PRO A 180 -8.21 2.98 35.27
C PRO A 180 -7.43 4.30 35.36
N VAL A 181 -7.99 5.25 36.10
CA VAL A 181 -7.28 6.46 36.48
C VAL A 181 -6.22 6.12 37.53
N ASN A 182 -5.03 6.68 37.40
CA ASN A 182 -3.97 6.54 38.39
C ASN A 182 -4.38 7.23 39.70
N THR A 183 -4.38 6.48 40.80
CA THR A 183 -4.73 6.98 42.14
C THR A 183 -3.55 7.56 42.90
N GLU A 184 -2.33 7.30 42.45
CA GLU A 184 -1.09 7.68 43.13
C GLU A 184 -0.05 8.19 42.12
N TYR A 185 0.83 9.06 42.61
CA TYR A 185 2.03 9.45 41.87
C TYR A 185 3.07 8.33 41.96
N ARG A 186 3.51 7.81 40.81
CA ARG A 186 4.56 6.79 40.76
C ARG A 186 5.58 7.13 39.69
N ARG A 187 6.87 6.98 40.02
CA ARG A 187 7.98 7.11 39.08
C ARG A 187 8.77 5.81 39.03
N TYR A 188 9.02 5.30 37.83
CA TYR A 188 9.78 4.07 37.65
C TYR A 188 10.46 4.03 36.28
N ASN A 189 11.45 3.16 36.14
CA ASN A 189 12.13 2.93 34.86
C ASN A 189 11.53 1.71 34.16
N TYR A 190 11.31 1.81 32.85
CA TYR A 190 10.72 0.74 32.05
C TYR A 190 11.51 0.49 30.76
N ALA A 191 12.00 -0.73 30.58
CA ALA A 191 12.63 -1.16 29.33
C ALA A 191 11.60 -1.88 28.43
N PRO A 192 11.28 -1.34 27.25
CA PRO A 192 10.29 -1.93 26.35
C PRO A 192 10.90 -3.09 25.55
N PHE A 193 10.85 -4.30 26.12
CA PHE A 193 11.26 -5.52 25.42
C PHE A 193 10.10 -6.14 24.65
N VAL A 194 10.35 -6.49 23.38
CA VAL A 194 9.44 -7.26 22.53
C VAL A 194 10.07 -8.60 22.22
N ALA A 195 9.33 -9.69 22.41
CA ALA A 195 9.77 -11.04 22.06
C ALA A 195 9.45 -11.34 20.60
N SER A 196 10.37 -11.96 19.88
CA SER A 196 10.11 -12.45 18.53
C SER A 196 9.03 -13.54 18.55
N THR A 197 8.04 -13.43 17.66
CA THR A 197 6.94 -14.42 17.54
C THR A 197 7.33 -15.62 16.69
N SER A 198 8.43 -15.55 15.94
CA SER A 198 8.98 -16.60 15.08
C SER A 198 10.51 -16.61 15.14
N ASP A 199 11.12 -17.65 14.60
CA ASP A 199 12.56 -17.65 14.35
C ASP A 199 12.92 -16.54 13.35
N ILE A 200 13.96 -15.78 13.64
CA ILE A 200 14.54 -14.79 12.73
C ILE A 200 15.67 -15.50 11.99
N VAL A 201 15.47 -15.73 10.71
CA VAL A 201 16.44 -16.42 9.85
C VAL A 201 17.22 -15.44 8.99
N ASN A 202 18.47 -15.77 8.68
CA ASN A 202 19.26 -15.05 7.70
C ASN A 202 18.66 -15.29 6.30
N PRO A 203 18.28 -14.24 5.56
CA PRO A 203 17.62 -14.40 4.26
C PRO A 203 18.52 -15.00 3.17
N ARG A 204 19.85 -15.05 3.38
CA ARG A 204 20.80 -15.59 2.39
C ARG A 204 20.99 -17.11 2.48
N ASP A 205 21.05 -17.65 3.70
CA ASP A 205 21.42 -19.05 3.94
C ASP A 205 20.35 -19.83 4.75
N GLY A 206 19.30 -19.16 5.23
CA GLY A 206 18.22 -19.77 6.00
C GLY A 206 18.59 -20.13 7.44
N LYS A 207 19.80 -19.79 7.91
CA LYS A 207 20.24 -20.08 9.28
C LYS A 207 19.46 -19.24 10.28
N VAL A 208 19.02 -19.86 11.39
CA VAL A 208 18.39 -19.12 12.50
C VAL A 208 19.42 -18.21 13.15
N LEU A 209 19.20 -16.90 13.08
CA LEU A 209 19.99 -15.87 13.74
C LEU A 209 19.52 -15.65 15.18
N TYR A 210 18.21 -15.62 15.38
CA TYR A 210 17.60 -15.52 16.70
C TYR A 210 16.40 -16.46 16.80
N PRO A 211 16.36 -17.34 17.82
CA PRO A 211 15.22 -18.21 18.02
C PRO A 211 13.96 -17.41 18.41
N LYS A 212 12.79 -17.98 18.13
CA LYS A 212 11.50 -17.53 18.64
C LYS A 212 11.59 -17.29 20.14
N GLY A 213 11.01 -16.18 20.61
CA GLY A 213 11.04 -15.78 22.01
C GLY A 213 12.22 -14.87 22.39
N THR A 214 13.23 -14.71 21.53
CA THR A 214 14.32 -13.74 21.76
C THR A 214 13.75 -12.35 21.98
N ARG A 215 14.22 -11.67 23.04
CA ARG A 215 13.70 -10.37 23.47
C ARG A 215 14.61 -9.24 22.98
N PHE A 216 14.02 -8.28 22.28
CA PHE A 216 14.71 -7.09 21.78
C PHE A 216 14.17 -5.84 22.47
N ASN A 217 15.07 -4.97 22.93
CA ASN A 217 14.68 -3.67 23.43
C ASN A 217 14.36 -2.74 22.25
N VAL A 218 13.13 -2.22 22.19
CA VAL A 218 12.68 -1.34 21.09
C VAL A 218 13.50 -0.05 21.01
N LEU A 219 14.07 0.40 22.14
CA LEU A 219 14.91 1.59 22.20
C LEU A 219 16.35 1.35 21.74
N ALA A 220 16.78 0.10 21.56
CA ALA A 220 18.12 -0.21 21.10
C ALA A 220 18.41 0.26 19.67
N LEU A 221 17.36 0.49 18.85
CA LEU A 221 17.49 1.04 17.50
C LEU A 221 17.96 2.49 17.49
N ASP A 222 17.66 3.24 18.56
CA ASP A 222 18.06 4.63 18.71
C ASP A 222 18.14 4.98 20.21
N PRO A 223 19.25 4.59 20.87
CA PRO A 223 19.43 4.81 22.31
C PRO A 223 19.57 6.29 22.68
N GLN A 224 20.02 7.13 21.76
CA GLN A 224 20.21 8.58 21.96
C GLN A 224 18.94 9.39 21.68
N GLY A 225 17.86 8.72 21.26
CA GLY A 225 16.56 9.32 21.00
C GLY A 225 15.99 10.02 22.23
N LYS A 226 15.22 11.10 21.98
CA LYS A 226 14.55 11.91 23.02
C LYS A 226 13.04 11.70 23.00
N ARG A 227 12.58 10.46 22.74
CA ARG A 227 11.15 10.14 22.60
C ARG A 227 10.38 10.49 23.88
N ALA A 228 9.28 11.20 23.73
CA ALA A 228 8.36 11.52 24.82
C ALA A 228 6.94 11.10 24.43
N MET A 229 6.23 10.44 25.35
CA MET A 229 4.86 10.00 25.11
C MET A 229 4.00 10.29 26.33
N ALA A 230 2.75 10.71 26.13
CA ALA A 230 1.75 10.81 27.19
C ALA A 230 0.56 9.94 26.83
N VAL A 231 0.05 9.17 27.79
CA VAL A 231 -1.15 8.35 27.64
C VAL A 231 -2.23 8.91 28.55
N ILE A 232 -3.38 9.29 27.99
CA ILE A 232 -4.48 9.95 28.70
C ILE A 232 -5.84 9.28 28.40
N ASP A 233 -6.87 9.61 29.17
CA ASP A 233 -8.27 9.45 28.79
C ASP A 233 -8.84 10.81 28.35
N GLY A 234 -9.18 10.93 27.07
CA GLY A 234 -9.72 12.17 26.50
C GLY A 234 -11.10 12.54 27.04
N ARG A 235 -11.79 11.65 27.77
CA ARG A 235 -13.03 11.99 28.49
C ARG A 235 -12.76 12.75 29.80
N SER A 236 -11.53 12.81 30.29
CA SER A 236 -11.17 13.70 31.41
C SER A 236 -10.67 15.03 30.88
N ARG A 237 -11.37 16.11 31.22
CA ARG A 237 -10.91 17.48 30.91
C ARG A 237 -9.56 17.77 31.56
N TRP A 238 -9.34 17.30 32.79
CA TRP A 238 -8.08 17.52 33.49
C TRP A 238 -6.91 16.82 32.78
N GLN A 239 -7.11 15.59 32.28
CA GLN A 239 -6.07 14.88 31.54
C GLN A 239 -5.80 15.50 30.16
N VAL A 240 -6.81 16.05 29.50
CA VAL A 240 -6.64 16.82 28.25
C VAL A 240 -5.82 18.09 28.49
N GLU A 241 -6.12 18.87 29.55
CA GLU A 241 -5.31 20.04 29.91
C GLU A 241 -3.88 19.65 30.30
N PHE A 242 -3.71 18.54 31.04
CA PHE A 242 -2.40 17.99 31.35
C PHE A 242 -1.58 17.71 30.07
N ALA A 243 -2.19 17.05 29.08
CA ALA A 243 -1.54 16.79 27.80
C ALA A 243 -1.24 18.09 27.04
N ARG A 244 -2.15 19.07 27.05
CA ARG A 244 -1.95 20.38 26.40
C ARG A 244 -0.73 21.10 26.97
N HIS A 245 -0.64 21.21 28.29
CA HIS A 245 0.49 21.84 28.95
C HIS A 245 1.81 21.09 28.70
N LEU A 246 1.75 19.76 28.61
CA LEU A 246 2.92 18.95 28.32
C LEU A 246 3.42 19.17 26.90
N VAL A 247 2.54 19.18 25.90
CA VAL A 247 2.87 19.44 24.49
C VAL A 247 3.36 20.87 24.29
N ALA A 248 2.75 21.86 24.96
CA ALA A 248 3.22 23.25 24.92
C ALA A 248 4.66 23.40 25.42
N LYS A 249 5.06 22.63 26.44
CA LYS A 249 6.45 22.62 26.97
C LYS A 249 7.39 21.70 26.18
N LYS A 250 6.85 20.66 25.54
CA LYS A 250 7.60 19.63 24.80
C LYS A 250 6.82 19.25 23.53
N PRO A 251 6.97 20.03 22.44
CA PRO A 251 6.18 19.86 21.22
C PRO A 251 6.29 18.46 20.59
N ASP A 252 7.43 17.79 20.76
CA ASP A 252 7.68 16.44 20.24
C ASP A 252 7.02 15.31 21.06
N THR A 253 6.16 15.64 22.04
CA THR A 253 5.46 14.63 22.83
C THR A 253 4.31 14.02 22.03
N LEU A 254 4.40 12.72 21.78
CA LEU A 254 3.30 11.94 21.21
C LEU A 254 2.20 11.74 22.27
N VAL A 255 0.97 12.15 21.96
CA VAL A 255 -0.18 11.92 22.84
C VAL A 255 -0.97 10.70 22.36
N LEU A 256 -1.12 9.72 23.25
CA LEU A 256 -1.95 8.54 23.06
C LEU A 256 -3.20 8.65 23.95
N TYR A 257 -4.36 8.22 23.45
CA TYR A 257 -5.60 8.30 24.22
C TYR A 257 -6.39 6.98 24.27
N THR A 258 -6.99 6.69 25.42
CA THR A 258 -7.88 5.53 25.61
C THR A 258 -9.23 5.76 24.93
N LYS A 259 -9.77 6.97 25.09
CA LYS A 259 -11.03 7.45 24.53
C LYS A 259 -10.86 8.88 24.01
N LEU A 260 -11.49 9.22 22.88
CA LEU A 260 -11.33 10.53 22.24
C LEU A 260 -11.94 11.66 23.09
N GLY A 261 -13.24 11.61 23.41
CA GLY A 261 -13.87 12.58 24.32
C GLY A 261 -13.59 14.05 23.98
N TYR A 262 -13.26 14.85 25.00
CA TYR A 262 -12.90 16.27 24.89
C TYR A 262 -11.60 16.53 24.11
N LEU A 263 -10.81 15.49 23.80
CA LEU A 263 -9.58 15.63 23.01
C LEU A 263 -9.87 15.97 21.55
N ALA A 264 -11.07 15.64 21.03
CA ALA A 264 -11.47 15.90 19.65
C ALA A 264 -11.32 17.38 19.27
N ASP A 265 -11.64 18.29 20.20
CA ASP A 265 -11.64 19.73 19.99
C ASP A 265 -10.45 20.42 20.68
N ALA A 266 -9.51 19.65 21.23
CA ALA A 266 -8.45 20.20 22.07
C ALA A 266 -7.28 20.82 21.30
N GLY A 267 -7.22 20.61 19.98
CA GLY A 267 -6.14 21.12 19.10
C GLY A 267 -4.80 20.42 19.28
N ILE A 268 -4.77 19.22 19.88
CA ILE A 268 -3.54 18.47 20.17
C ILE A 268 -3.41 17.29 19.20
N PRO A 269 -2.29 17.14 18.48
CA PRO A 269 -2.02 15.94 17.69
C PRO A 269 -1.97 14.71 18.61
N ALA A 270 -2.95 13.82 18.46
CA ALA A 270 -3.06 12.63 19.29
C ALA A 270 -3.52 11.41 18.49
N SER A 271 -3.23 10.21 18.99
CA SER A 271 -3.60 8.94 18.35
C SER A 271 -4.23 7.97 19.35
N PRO A 272 -5.17 7.11 18.91
CA PRO A 272 -5.78 6.16 19.82
C PRO A 272 -4.73 5.16 20.32
N LEU A 273 -4.76 4.86 21.62
CA LEU A 273 -3.99 3.78 22.22
C LEU A 273 -4.63 2.46 21.81
N ASP A 274 -3.91 1.65 21.04
CA ASP A 274 -4.32 0.29 20.71
C ASP A 274 -3.85 -0.74 21.76
N ALA A 275 -4.36 -1.97 21.66
CA ALA A 275 -4.06 -3.05 22.60
C ALA A 275 -2.59 -3.48 22.55
N ALA A 276 -1.95 -3.48 21.37
CA ALA A 276 -0.55 -3.87 21.21
C ALA A 276 0.37 -2.85 21.87
N MET A 277 0.08 -1.55 21.69
CA MET A 277 0.80 -0.44 22.29
C MET A 277 0.60 -0.40 23.81
N LYS A 278 -0.62 -0.65 24.31
CA LYS A 278 -0.89 -0.81 25.75
C LYS A 278 0.04 -1.87 26.36
N VAL A 279 0.12 -3.05 25.75
CA VAL A 279 0.97 -4.16 26.23
C VAL A 279 2.45 -3.80 26.13
N ARG A 280 2.88 -3.24 24.99
CA ARG A 280 4.28 -2.87 24.72
C ARG A 280 4.79 -1.76 25.64
N LEU A 281 3.95 -0.81 26.04
CA LEU A 281 4.30 0.26 26.97
C LEU A 281 4.00 -0.10 28.43
N LYS A 282 3.40 -1.28 28.68
CA LYS A 282 2.85 -1.70 29.96
C LYS A 282 2.01 -0.60 30.64
N VAL A 283 1.14 0.06 29.87
CA VAL A 283 0.27 1.09 30.43
C VAL A 283 -0.79 0.42 31.32
N THR A 284 -0.72 0.67 32.61
CA THR A 284 -1.66 0.12 33.60
C THR A 284 -2.70 1.13 34.07
N GLY A 285 -2.47 2.43 33.86
CA GLY A 285 -3.39 3.51 34.21
C GLY A 285 -3.08 4.81 33.51
N VAL A 286 -3.99 5.77 33.61
CA VAL A 286 -3.90 7.10 32.98
C VAL A 286 -4.15 8.24 34.00
N PRO A 287 -3.52 9.41 33.84
CA PRO A 287 -2.53 9.71 32.82
C PRO A 287 -1.13 9.20 33.20
N THR A 288 -0.36 8.81 32.18
CA THR A 288 1.01 8.33 32.34
C THR A 288 1.91 8.99 31.30
N TYR A 289 3.06 9.50 31.74
CA TYR A 289 4.07 10.12 30.88
C TYR A 289 5.33 9.26 30.80
N TYR A 290 5.86 9.09 29.60
CA TYR A 290 7.07 8.35 29.29
C TYR A 290 8.09 9.31 28.69
N ARG A 291 9.34 9.25 29.17
CA ARG A 291 10.47 9.97 28.57
C ARG A 291 11.63 9.01 28.37
N GLN A 292 12.13 8.91 27.16
CA GLN A 292 13.29 8.08 26.86
C GLN A 292 14.53 8.61 27.59
N ASN A 293 15.29 7.69 28.15
CA ASN A 293 16.57 7.90 28.80
C ASN A 293 17.46 6.70 28.46
N GLY A 294 18.23 6.81 27.38
CA GLY A 294 18.98 5.67 26.85
C GLY A 294 18.05 4.56 26.37
N MET A 295 18.26 3.36 26.90
CA MET A 295 17.49 2.16 26.58
C MET A 295 16.26 1.94 27.49
N VAL A 296 15.93 2.90 28.35
CA VAL A 296 14.75 2.84 29.22
C VAL A 296 13.87 4.06 29.04
N PHE A 297 12.61 3.92 29.40
CA PHE A 297 11.72 5.04 29.67
C PHE A 297 11.73 5.36 31.16
N ASN A 298 11.96 6.63 31.50
CA ASN A 298 11.58 7.16 32.79
C ASN A 298 10.07 7.44 32.73
N VAL A 299 9.30 6.65 33.46
CA VAL A 299 7.83 6.69 33.45
C VAL A 299 7.33 7.41 34.69
N VAL A 300 6.34 8.27 34.50
CA VAL A 300 5.65 9.00 35.57
C VAL A 300 4.15 8.77 35.40
N ALA A 301 3.58 7.96 36.29
CA ALA A 301 2.14 7.85 36.47
C ALA A 301 1.70 8.96 37.42
N VAL A 302 0.75 9.79 36.98
CA VAL A 302 0.32 10.99 37.71
C VAL A 302 -1.07 10.76 38.29
N ARG A 303 -1.27 11.11 39.56
CA ARG A 303 -2.60 11.14 40.16
C ARG A 303 -3.43 12.25 39.52
N GLU A 304 -4.66 11.94 39.14
CA GLU A 304 -5.60 12.97 38.71
C GLU A 304 -5.88 13.97 39.84
N GLY A 305 -5.77 15.26 39.54
CA GLY A 305 -6.07 16.31 40.51
C GLY A 305 -7.56 16.28 40.85
N LYS A 306 -7.91 16.21 42.15
CA LYS A 306 -9.27 16.50 42.58
C LYS A 306 -9.54 17.99 42.30
N ARG A 307 -10.63 18.28 41.61
CA ARG A 307 -11.20 19.63 41.58
C ARG A 307 -11.60 20.05 42.99
#